data_AF-A0A1I1FFA8-F1
#
_entry.id   AF-A0A1I1FFA8-F1
#
_cell.length_a   1.000
_cell.length_b   1.000
_cell.length_c   1.000
_cell.angle_alpha   90.00
_cell.angle_beta   90.00
_cell.angle_gamma   90.00
#
_symmetry.space_group_name_H-M   'P 1'
#
loop_
_entity.id
_entity.type
_entity.pdbx_description
1 polymer ?
#
loop_
_entity_poly.entity_id
_entity_poly.type
_entity_poly.pdbx_seq_one_letter_code
_entity_poly.pdbx_strand_id
1 'polypeptide(L)'
;MKYPLFLFVGFILFSFKLKAQPLPPGATGIELTTTLSDSTLFESVQAYLENEGFSIEKADEETATVVTEYKNVYGETEIRIMARIENSVVMFTAQGTFEAKGQQFVDEPLANEGPEDESIKGGFISFNGIINRYAQTLEQATLEYTLP
;
A
#
# COMPACT_ATOMS: atom_id res chain seq x y z
N MET A 1 24.32 8.77 -51.34
CA MET A 1 23.94 9.84 -50.40
C MET A 1 22.47 10.16 -50.56
N LYS A 2 21.69 10.07 -49.47
CA LYS A 2 20.48 10.84 -49.11
C LYS A 2 19.58 9.97 -48.22
N TYR A 3 19.69 10.19 -46.92
CA TYR A 3 18.74 9.70 -45.91
C TYR A 3 17.48 10.57 -45.96
N PRO A 4 16.26 10.02 -46.06
CA PRO A 4 15.08 10.76 -45.66
C PRO A 4 14.86 10.56 -44.16
N LEU A 5 15.25 11.61 -43.44
CA LEU A 5 14.68 12.11 -42.19
C LEU A 5 13.20 11.69 -42.02
N PHE A 6 12.88 10.88 -41.01
CA PHE A 6 11.48 10.64 -40.63
C PHE A 6 11.29 10.70 -39.11
N LEU A 7 10.57 11.76 -38.73
CA LEU A 7 9.62 11.87 -37.64
C LEU A 7 10.08 11.56 -36.21
N PHE A 8 10.35 12.65 -35.49
CA PHE A 8 10.03 12.84 -34.08
C PHE A 8 8.60 12.35 -33.80
N VAL A 9 8.46 11.14 -33.25
CA VAL A 9 7.21 10.72 -32.60
C VAL A 9 7.21 11.38 -31.23
N GLY A 10 6.30 12.33 -31.06
CA GLY A 10 6.09 13.06 -29.83
C GLY A 10 5.87 12.11 -28.66
N PHE A 11 6.75 12.22 -27.68
CA PHE A 11 6.56 11.68 -26.35
C PHE A 11 5.34 12.41 -25.76
N ILE A 12 4.16 11.83 -25.92
CA ILE A 12 2.98 12.25 -25.17
C ILE A 12 3.26 11.80 -23.73
N LEU A 13 3.89 12.68 -22.95
CA LEU A 13 3.87 12.62 -21.50
C LEU A 13 2.41 12.82 -21.08
N PHE A 14 1.65 11.73 -21.09
CA PHE A 14 0.44 11.65 -20.29
C PHE A 14 0.90 11.72 -18.84
N SER A 15 0.99 12.95 -18.31
CA SER A 15 0.93 13.17 -16.87
C SER A 15 -0.45 12.70 -16.42
N PHE A 16 -0.58 11.41 -16.18
CA PHE A 16 -1.64 10.87 -15.33
C PHE A 16 -1.43 11.52 -13.97
N LYS A 17 -2.08 12.67 -13.75
CA LYS A 17 -2.41 13.09 -12.40
C LYS A 17 -3.17 11.90 -11.81
N LEU A 18 -2.59 11.21 -10.83
CA LEU A 18 -3.30 10.22 -10.03
C LEU A 18 -4.59 10.89 -9.54
N LYS A 19 -5.70 10.63 -10.23
CA LYS A 19 -7.02 10.89 -9.66
C LYS A 19 -7.15 9.82 -8.59
N ALA A 20 -7.17 10.23 -7.33
CA ALA A 20 -7.47 9.34 -6.22
C ALA A 20 -8.76 8.58 -6.57
N GLN A 21 -8.63 7.31 -6.92
CA GLN A 21 -9.77 6.46 -7.22
C GLN A 21 -10.55 6.30 -5.91
N PRO A 22 -11.88 6.49 -5.92
CA PRO A 22 -12.67 6.32 -4.71
C PRO A 22 -12.44 4.92 -4.14
N LEU A 23 -12.22 4.85 -2.82
CA LEU A 23 -11.95 3.61 -2.10
C LEU A 23 -13.14 2.65 -2.28
N PRO A 24 -12.98 1.50 -2.96
CA PRO A 24 -14.10 0.62 -3.25
C PRO A 24 -14.57 -0.09 -1.99
N PRO A 25 -15.89 -0.28 -1.79
CA PRO A 25 -16.40 -1.03 -0.67
C PRO A 25 -15.92 -2.49 -0.75
N GLY A 26 -15.55 -3.07 0.38
CA GLY A 26 -15.00 -4.43 0.48
C GLY A 26 -13.53 -4.56 0.11
N ALA A 27 -12.80 -3.45 -0.11
CA ALA A 27 -11.36 -3.53 -0.32
C ALA A 27 -10.65 -4.10 0.91
N THR A 28 -9.80 -5.12 0.73
CA THR A 28 -9.04 -5.80 1.80
C THR A 28 -7.53 -5.62 1.65
N GLY A 29 -7.09 -5.11 0.51
CA GLY A 29 -5.67 -4.89 0.20
C GLY A 29 -5.48 -3.82 -0.85
N ILE A 30 -4.22 -3.47 -1.06
CA ILE A 30 -3.78 -2.46 -2.02
C ILE A 30 -2.59 -3.02 -2.79
N GLU A 31 -2.72 -3.09 -4.10
CA GLU A 31 -1.61 -3.40 -5.00
C GLU A 31 -0.97 -2.11 -5.48
N LEU A 32 0.35 -2.00 -5.31
CA LEU A 32 1.16 -0.91 -5.83
C LEU A 32 2.05 -1.44 -6.94
N THR A 33 1.80 -1.03 -8.17
CA THR A 33 2.66 -1.35 -9.32
C THR A 33 3.64 -0.20 -9.57
N THR A 34 4.92 -0.51 -9.79
CA THR A 34 5.97 0.46 -10.09
C THR A 34 6.94 -0.08 -11.15
N THR A 35 7.91 0.75 -11.57
CA THR A 35 9.00 0.37 -12.46
C THR A 35 10.29 -0.02 -11.72
N LEU A 36 10.29 0.05 -10.38
CA LEU A 36 11.44 -0.37 -9.56
C LEU A 36 11.64 -1.89 -9.65
N SER A 37 12.90 -2.32 -9.62
CA SER A 37 13.24 -3.73 -9.44
C SER A 37 12.86 -4.21 -8.05
N ASP A 38 12.46 -5.48 -7.92
CA ASP A 38 11.97 -6.09 -6.68
C ASP A 38 12.89 -5.87 -5.48
N SER A 39 14.22 -5.97 -5.67
CA SER A 39 15.19 -5.72 -4.59
C SER A 39 15.15 -4.27 -4.09
N THR A 40 15.13 -3.30 -5.00
CA THR A 40 15.03 -1.86 -4.67
C THR A 40 13.67 -1.53 -4.07
N LEU A 41 12.61 -2.17 -4.56
CA LEU A 41 11.27 -2.02 -4.03
C LEU A 41 11.18 -2.57 -2.61
N PHE A 42 11.81 -3.71 -2.33
CA PHE A 42 11.89 -4.32 -1.01
C PHE A 42 12.60 -3.43 0.01
N GLU A 43 13.76 -2.87 -0.35
CA GLU A 43 14.45 -1.88 0.49
C GLU A 43 13.61 -0.61 0.68
N SER A 44 12.97 -0.13 -0.38
CA SER A 44 12.15 1.08 -0.36
C SER A 44 10.93 0.94 0.54
N VAL A 45 10.24 -0.21 0.51
CA VAL A 45 9.08 -0.49 1.36
C VAL A 45 9.49 -0.49 2.84
N GLN A 46 10.57 -1.18 3.19
CA GLN A 46 11.07 -1.20 4.57
C GLN A 46 11.41 0.21 5.05
N ALA A 47 12.24 0.92 4.29
CA ALA A 47 12.67 2.28 4.65
C ALA A 47 11.48 3.23 4.78
N TYR A 48 10.47 3.10 3.92
CA TYR A 48 9.26 3.91 4.00
C TYR A 48 8.44 3.62 5.26
N LEU A 49 8.18 2.34 5.56
CA LEU A 49 7.41 1.95 6.75
C LEU A 49 8.12 2.37 8.04
N GLU A 50 9.45 2.25 8.10
CA GLU A 50 10.26 2.75 9.21
C GLU A 50 10.19 4.28 9.34
N ASN A 51 10.20 5.01 8.22
CA ASN A 51 10.03 6.47 8.23
C ASN A 51 8.63 6.92 8.66
N GLU A 52 7.61 6.15 8.31
CA GLU A 52 6.25 6.32 8.86
C GLU A 52 6.18 5.88 10.33
N GLY A 53 7.28 5.38 10.89
CA GLY A 53 7.52 5.09 12.30
C GLY A 53 7.04 3.71 12.73
N PHE A 54 6.91 2.74 11.82
CA PHE A 54 6.69 1.35 12.15
C PHE A 54 8.02 0.65 12.47
N SER A 55 8.01 -0.24 13.46
CA SER A 55 9.10 -1.21 13.64
C SER A 55 8.86 -2.39 12.70
N ILE A 56 9.91 -2.89 12.05
CA ILE A 56 9.83 -4.10 11.22
C ILE A 56 9.97 -5.34 12.13
N GLU A 57 8.92 -6.15 12.21
CA GLU A 57 8.92 -7.42 12.98
C GLU A 57 9.62 -8.53 12.18
N LYS A 58 9.35 -8.59 10.86
CA LYS A 58 9.96 -9.55 9.94
C LYS A 58 10.23 -8.91 8.59
N ALA A 59 11.44 -9.07 8.07
CA ALA A 59 11.79 -8.81 6.68
C ALA A 59 12.50 -10.06 6.12
N ASP A 60 11.95 -10.62 5.06
CA ASP A 60 12.39 -11.88 4.47
C ASP A 60 12.61 -11.66 2.97
N GLU A 61 13.88 -11.55 2.58
CA GLU A 61 14.27 -11.34 1.18
C GLU A 61 13.99 -12.56 0.30
N GLU A 62 14.00 -13.78 0.86
CA GLU A 62 13.77 -15.01 0.10
C GLU A 62 12.31 -15.09 -0.36
N THR A 63 11.39 -14.74 0.53
CA THR A 63 9.95 -14.68 0.20
C THR A 63 9.47 -13.30 -0.23
N ALA A 64 10.37 -12.31 -0.27
CA ALA A 64 10.10 -10.90 -0.55
C ALA A 64 8.92 -10.34 0.28
N THR A 65 8.91 -10.64 1.58
CA THR A 65 7.86 -10.20 2.51
C THR A 65 8.37 -9.30 3.61
N VAL A 66 7.60 -8.27 3.95
CA VAL A 66 7.85 -7.36 5.08
C VAL A 66 6.61 -7.35 5.98
N VAL A 67 6.80 -7.48 7.29
CA VAL A 67 5.75 -7.44 8.30
C VAL A 67 6.18 -6.47 9.40
N THR A 68 5.30 -5.53 9.76
CA THR A 68 5.56 -4.59 10.85
C THR A 68 5.07 -5.14 12.19
N GLU A 69 5.57 -4.57 13.28
CA GLU A 69 4.89 -4.64 14.56
C GLU A 69 3.55 -3.87 14.50
N TYR A 70 2.70 -4.12 15.50
CA TYR A 70 1.50 -3.31 15.72
C TYR A 70 1.90 -1.89 16.12
N LYS A 71 1.27 -0.92 15.48
CA LYS A 71 1.44 0.49 15.80
C LYS A 71 0.10 1.17 15.92
N ASN A 72 -0.07 1.97 16.97
CA ASN A 72 -1.22 2.86 17.08
C ASN A 72 -1.16 3.96 16.00
N VAL A 73 -2.15 4.00 15.11
CA VAL A 73 -2.23 5.00 14.05
C VAL A 73 -3.56 5.74 14.19
N TYR A 74 -3.49 6.98 14.67
CA TYR A 74 -4.65 7.87 14.86
C TYR A 74 -5.71 7.41 15.88
N GLY A 75 -5.38 6.61 16.90
CA GLY A 75 -6.27 6.35 18.04
C GLY A 75 -6.59 4.88 18.29
N GLU A 76 -7.87 4.52 18.39
CA GLU A 76 -8.39 3.27 18.99
C GLU A 76 -8.02 1.97 18.24
N THR A 77 -7.26 2.04 17.15
CA THR A 77 -6.84 0.88 16.35
C THR A 77 -5.33 0.85 16.19
N GLU A 78 -4.73 -0.24 16.63
CA GLU A 78 -3.34 -0.57 16.33
C GLU A 78 -3.31 -1.37 15.02
N ILE A 79 -2.42 -1.00 14.10
CA ILE A 79 -2.32 -1.65 12.80
C ILE A 79 -0.97 -2.33 12.62
N ARG A 80 -0.99 -3.53 12.03
CA ARG A 80 0.16 -4.25 11.48
C ARG A 80 0.02 -4.23 9.96
N ILE A 81 1.08 -3.85 9.26
CA ILE A 81 1.13 -3.85 7.79
C ILE A 81 1.94 -5.05 7.33
N MET A 82 1.43 -5.76 6.34
CA MET A 82 2.14 -6.84 5.65
C MET A 82 2.27 -6.47 4.18
N ALA A 83 3.47 -6.56 3.66
CA ALA A 83 3.80 -6.32 2.26
C ALA A 83 4.41 -7.58 1.66
N ARG A 84 3.99 -7.94 0.44
CA ARG A 84 4.62 -8.97 -0.38
C ARG A 84 4.96 -8.39 -1.73
N ILE A 85 6.17 -8.64 -2.21
CA ILE A 85 6.67 -8.07 -3.45
C ILE A 85 6.84 -9.17 -4.49
N GLU A 86 6.31 -8.94 -5.68
CA GLU A 86 6.40 -9.87 -6.80
C GLU A 86 6.23 -9.12 -8.12
N ASN A 87 7.18 -9.26 -9.06
CA ASN A 87 7.10 -8.68 -10.40
C ASN A 87 6.87 -7.16 -10.42
N SER A 88 7.63 -6.42 -9.62
CA SER A 88 7.52 -4.96 -9.44
C SER A 88 6.16 -4.49 -8.90
N VAL A 89 5.40 -5.40 -8.28
CA VAL A 89 4.15 -5.12 -7.58
C VAL A 89 4.32 -5.39 -6.09
N VAL A 90 3.83 -4.48 -5.25
CA VAL A 90 3.69 -4.70 -3.81
C VAL A 90 2.23 -4.93 -3.47
N MET A 91 1.92 -6.10 -2.96
CA MET A 91 0.64 -6.38 -2.31
C MET A 91 0.73 -5.98 -0.85
N PHE A 92 -0.01 -4.93 -0.48
CA PHE A 92 -0.18 -4.52 0.92
C PHE A 92 -1.50 -5.03 1.48
N THR A 93 -1.44 -5.60 2.68
CA THR A 93 -2.59 -5.93 3.52
C THR A 93 -2.33 -5.44 4.94
N ALA A 94 -3.37 -5.36 5.76
CA ALA A 94 -3.20 -4.93 7.14
C ALA A 94 -4.14 -5.68 8.10
N GLN A 95 -3.68 -5.82 9.33
CA GLN A 95 -4.44 -6.34 10.46
C GLN A 95 -4.58 -5.27 11.54
N GLY A 96 -5.68 -5.32 12.28
CA GLY A 96 -6.03 -4.38 13.33
C GLY A 96 -6.22 -5.07 14.68
N THR A 97 -5.83 -4.37 15.74
CA THR A 97 -6.25 -4.67 17.11
C THR A 97 -7.02 -3.46 17.65
N PHE A 98 -8.23 -3.68 18.18
CA PHE A 98 -9.12 -2.62 18.68
C PHE A 98 -10.08 -3.14 19.75
N GLU A 99 -10.66 -2.23 20.53
CA GLU A 99 -11.73 -2.55 21.48
C GLU A 99 -13.07 -2.08 20.94
N ALA A 100 -14.07 -2.97 20.90
CA ALA A 100 -15.43 -2.61 20.54
C ALA A 100 -16.42 -3.29 21.50
N LYS A 101 -17.39 -2.50 22.01
CA LYS A 101 -18.44 -2.99 22.93
C LYS A 101 -17.89 -3.70 24.18
N GLY A 102 -16.71 -3.27 24.67
CA GLY A 102 -16.04 -3.87 25.84
C GLY A 102 -15.37 -5.21 25.58
N GLN A 103 -15.19 -5.59 24.31
CA GLN A 103 -14.44 -6.76 23.89
C GLN A 103 -13.22 -6.32 23.07
N GLN A 104 -12.07 -6.94 23.34
CA GLN A 104 -10.86 -6.76 22.54
C GLN A 104 -10.90 -7.71 21.34
N PHE A 105 -10.63 -7.15 20.16
CA PHE A 105 -10.44 -7.84 18.90
C PHE A 105 -8.98 -7.71 18.48
N VAL A 106 -8.36 -8.80 18.04
CA VAL A 106 -6.92 -8.91 17.79
C VAL A 106 -6.70 -9.63 16.47
N ASP A 107 -5.71 -9.18 15.70
CA ASP A 107 -5.35 -9.74 14.38
C ASP A 107 -6.50 -9.72 13.35
N GLU A 108 -7.46 -8.81 13.52
CA GLU A 108 -8.61 -8.70 12.61
C GLU A 108 -8.16 -8.12 11.26
N PRO A 109 -8.50 -8.76 10.12
CA PRO A 109 -8.17 -8.19 8.81
C PRO A 109 -8.88 -6.85 8.62
N LEU A 110 -8.12 -5.83 8.21
CA LEU A 110 -8.69 -4.52 7.90
C LEU A 110 -9.31 -4.53 6.51
N ALA A 111 -10.51 -3.98 6.40
CA ALA A 111 -11.24 -3.88 5.14
C ALA A 111 -12.09 -2.60 5.07
N ASN A 112 -12.35 -2.09 3.87
CA ASN A 112 -13.29 -1.00 3.64
C ASN A 112 -14.74 -1.50 3.61
N GLU A 113 -15.18 -2.18 4.66
CA GLU A 113 -16.52 -2.75 4.76
C GLU A 113 -17.56 -1.73 5.29
N GLY A 114 -18.82 -2.18 5.39
CA GLY A 114 -19.99 -1.36 5.71
C GLY A 114 -19.94 -0.67 7.08
N PRO A 115 -20.95 0.14 7.42
CA PRO A 115 -20.96 1.00 8.62
C PRO A 115 -21.02 0.24 9.96
N GLU A 116 -21.09 -1.10 9.97
CA GLU A 116 -21.21 -1.89 11.20
C GLU A 116 -19.85 -2.11 11.92
N ASP A 117 -18.73 -1.93 11.19
CA ASP A 117 -17.37 -2.11 11.69
C ASP A 117 -16.52 -0.84 11.51
N GLU A 118 -16.91 0.24 12.21
CA GLU A 118 -16.23 1.54 12.12
C GLU A 118 -14.73 1.47 12.45
N SER A 119 -14.32 0.61 13.37
CA SER A 119 -12.90 0.40 13.72
C SER A 119 -12.12 -0.29 12.61
N ILE A 120 -12.68 -1.34 11.99
CA ILE A 120 -12.07 -2.06 10.86
C ILE A 120 -11.93 -1.12 9.66
N LYS A 121 -13.03 -0.43 9.32
CA LYS A 121 -13.04 0.54 8.22
C LYS A 121 -12.11 1.72 8.49
N GLY A 122 -12.13 2.26 9.69
CA GLY A 122 -11.24 3.35 10.12
C GLY A 122 -9.77 2.96 10.04
N GLY A 123 -9.44 1.75 10.51
CA GLY A 123 -8.11 1.15 10.35
C GLY A 123 -7.72 1.03 8.88
N PHE A 124 -8.62 0.54 8.02
CA PHE A 124 -8.35 0.42 6.59
C PHE A 124 -8.15 1.78 5.91
N ILE A 125 -8.92 2.81 6.28
CA ILE A 125 -8.73 4.18 5.77
C ILE A 125 -7.36 4.73 6.18
N SER A 126 -6.93 4.50 7.43
CA SER A 126 -5.61 4.92 7.91
C SER A 126 -4.48 4.19 7.17
N PHE A 127 -4.61 2.87 7.02
CA PHE A 127 -3.73 2.02 6.21
C PHE A 127 -3.64 2.53 4.76
N ASN A 128 -4.78 2.75 4.10
CA ASN A 128 -4.85 3.29 2.75
C ASN A 128 -4.18 4.67 2.63
N GLY A 129 -4.32 5.52 3.64
CA GLY A 129 -3.65 6.82 3.68
C GLY A 129 -2.13 6.70 3.70
N ILE A 130 -1.59 5.72 4.42
CA ILE A 130 -0.15 5.42 4.46
C ILE A 130 0.34 4.95 3.08
N ILE A 131 -0.32 3.96 2.49
CA ILE A 131 0.10 3.41 1.18
C ILE A 131 -0.04 4.45 0.05
N ASN A 132 -1.07 5.31 0.09
CA ASN A 132 -1.19 6.42 -0.86
C ASN A 132 -0.03 7.42 -0.74
N ARG A 133 0.43 7.74 0.48
CA ARG A 133 1.62 8.60 0.65
C ARG A 133 2.87 7.92 0.10
N TYR A 134 3.04 6.62 0.32
CA TYR A 134 4.14 5.87 -0.27
C TYR A 134 4.14 5.97 -1.80
N ALA A 135 3.00 5.69 -2.43
CA ALA A 135 2.86 5.74 -3.89
C ALA A 135 3.21 7.13 -4.47
N GLN A 136 2.93 8.21 -3.73
CA GLN A 136 3.29 9.57 -4.13
C GLN A 136 4.80 9.86 -4.08
N THR A 137 5.56 9.07 -3.34
CA THR A 137 7.04 9.17 -3.32
C THR A 137 7.70 8.46 -4.50
N LEU A 138 6.96 7.61 -5.21
CA LEU A 138 7.47 6.79 -6.30
C LEU A 138 7.15 7.43 -7.66
N GLU A 139 8.13 7.42 -8.55
CA GLU A 139 7.89 7.80 -9.95
C GLU A 139 7.03 6.71 -10.62
N GLN A 140 5.92 7.13 -11.26
CA GLN A 140 5.07 6.24 -12.07
C GLN A 140 4.45 5.06 -11.31
N ALA A 141 4.01 5.26 -10.06
CA ALA A 141 3.25 4.25 -9.32
C ALA A 141 1.76 4.23 -9.70
N THR A 142 1.17 3.04 -9.76
CA THR A 142 -0.27 2.82 -9.90
C THR A 142 -0.79 2.05 -8.69
N LEU A 143 -1.95 2.45 -8.17
CA LEU A 143 -2.61 1.78 -7.06
C LEU A 143 -3.90 1.11 -7.54
N GLU A 144 -4.06 -0.16 -7.17
CA GLU A 144 -5.27 -0.94 -7.36
C GLU A 144 -5.71 -1.53 -6.02
N TYR A 145 -6.99 -1.87 -5.89
CA TYR A 145 -7.57 -2.37 -4.65
C TYR A 145 -7.98 -3.83 -4.80
N THR A 146 -7.56 -4.66 -3.85
CA THR A 146 -7.92 -6.08 -3.80
C THR A 146 -9.31 -6.22 -3.21
N LEU A 147 -10.18 -6.93 -3.93
CA LEU A 147 -11.52 -7.32 -3.48
C LEU A 147 -11.53 -8.84 -3.17
N PRO A 148 -12.32 -9.28 -2.18
CA PRO A 148 -12.46 -10.70 -1.83
C PRO A 148 -13.15 -11.55 -2.91
#